data_AF-A0A1I7C6R3-F1
#
_entry.id   AF-A0A1I7C6R3-F1
#
_cell.length_a   1.000
_cell.length_b   1.000
_cell.length_c   1.000
_cell.angle_alpha   90.00
_cell.angle_beta   90.00
_cell.angle_gamma   90.00
#
_symmetry.space_group_name_H-M   'P 1'
#
loop_
_entity.id
_entity.type
_entity.pdbx_description
1 polymer ?
#
loop_
_entity_poly.entity_id
_entity_poly.type
_entity_poly.pdbx_seq_one_letter_code
_entity_poly.pdbx_strand_id
1 'polypeptide(L)' 'MPCDTCAVQTHPGPVCARCAALSQLTQPVLRLETRRRPPVPPMAPRG' A
#
# COMPACT_ATOMS: atom_id res chain seq x y z
N MET A 1 14.77 19.49 -12.07
CA MET A 1 14.38 18.80 -13.32
C MET A 1 12.86 18.78 -13.40
N PRO A 2 12.24 18.75 -14.60
CA PRO A 2 10.79 18.55 -14.69
C PRO A 2 10.42 17.19 -14.12
N CYS A 3 9.26 17.11 -13.46
CA CYS A 3 8.74 15.85 -12.93
C CYS A 3 8.47 14.86 -14.07
N ASP A 4 8.98 13.63 -13.97
CA ASP A 4 8.73 12.58 -14.98
C ASP A 4 7.25 12.18 -15.08
N THR A 5 6.47 12.36 -14.00
CA THR A 5 5.07 11.93 -13.94
C THR A 5 4.10 12.97 -14.51
N CYS A 6 4.34 14.25 -14.27
CA CYS A 6 3.40 15.30 -14.69
C CYS A 6 3.99 16.35 -15.61
N ALA A 7 5.32 16.47 -15.71
CA ALA A 7 6.04 17.50 -16.46
C ALA A 7 5.68 18.96 -16.12
N VAL A 8 4.79 19.22 -15.15
CA VAL A 8 4.33 20.57 -14.79
C VAL A 8 5.28 21.25 -13.81
N GLN A 9 5.79 20.51 -12.83
CA GLN A 9 6.60 21.10 -11.75
C GLN A 9 8.07 20.75 -11.91
N THR A 10 8.93 21.75 -11.70
CA THR A 10 10.37 21.54 -11.55
C THR A 10 10.69 21.31 -10.07
N HIS A 11 11.35 20.21 -9.76
CA HIS A 11 11.72 19.85 -8.38
C HIS A 11 13.03 19.04 -8.36
N PRO A 12 13.63 18.80 -7.18
CA PRO A 12 14.73 17.85 -7.03
C PRO A 12 14.22 16.40 -7.11
N GLY A 13 14.93 15.54 -7.83
CA GLY A 13 14.56 14.12 -8.02
C GLY A 13 13.61 13.85 -9.20
N PRO A 14 13.15 12.59 -9.37
CA PRO A 14 12.36 12.17 -10.54
C PRO A 14 10.85 12.45 -10.42
N VAL A 15 10.30 12.44 -9.19
CA VAL A 15 8.85 12.61 -8.95
C VAL A 15 8.57 13.76 -7.97
N CYS A 16 7.61 14.62 -8.29
CA CYS A 16 7.23 15.76 -7.45
C CYS A 16 6.41 15.30 -6.24
N ALA A 17 6.38 16.11 -5.17
CA ALA A 17 5.63 15.80 -3.95
C ALA A 17 4.15 15.47 -4.22
N ARG A 18 3.51 16.18 -5.16
CA ARG A 18 2.11 15.92 -5.55
C ARG A 18 1.92 14.52 -6.14
N CYS A 19 2.78 14.15 -7.08
CA CYS A 19 2.73 12.84 -7.72
C CYS A 19 3.10 11.71 -6.75
N ALA A 20 4.04 11.95 -5.82
CA ALA A 20 4.39 11.01 -4.76
C ALA A 20 3.22 10.77 -3.78
N ALA A 21 2.45 11.80 -3.45
CA ALA A 21 1.25 11.68 -2.62
C ALA A 21 0.14 10.90 -3.33
N LEU A 22 -0.10 11.18 -4.61
CA LEU A 22 -1.07 10.44 -5.43
C LEU A 22 -0.75 8.95 -5.50
N SER A 23 0.52 8.59 -5.67
CA SER A 23 0.97 7.20 -5.70
C SER A 23 0.66 6.45 -4.40
N GLN A 24 0.74 7.12 -3.24
CA GLN A 24 0.40 6.52 -1.94
C GLN A 24 -1.09 6.21 -1.80
N LEU A 25 -1.97 6.98 -2.43
CA LEU A 25 -3.41 6.73 -2.42
C LEU A 25 -3.78 5.52 -3.27
N THR A 26 -3.05 5.30 -4.37
CA THR A 26 -3.28 4.18 -5.29
C THR A 26 -2.56 2.90 -4.90
N GLN A 27 -1.70 2.94 -3.87
CA GLN A 27 -1.00 1.74 -3.43
C GLN A 27 -2.01 0.76 -2.81
N PRO A 28 -2.07 -0.51 -3.28
CA PRO A 28 -2.88 -1.52 -2.63
C PRO A 28 -2.39 -1.65 -1.19
N VAL A 29 -3.32 -1.58 -0.23
CA VAL A 29 -3.03 -1.80 1.19
C VAL A 29 -2.69 -3.29 1.37
N LEU A 30 -1.46 -3.67 1.01
CA LEU A 30 -0.88 -5.01 1.19
C LEU A 30 -0.64 -5.37 2.68
N ARG A 31 -1.32 -4.69 3.60
CA ARG A 31 -1.16 -4.81 5.06
C ARG A 31 -2.35 -5.50 5.74
N LEU A 32 -3.14 -6.29 4.99
CA LEU A 32 -4.24 -7.08 5.55
C LEU A 32 -3.93 -8.57 5.74
N GLU A 33 -2.76 -9.05 5.33
CA GLU A 33 -2.37 -10.46 5.49
C GLU A 33 -1.78 -10.80 6.88
N THR A 34 -1.64 -9.82 7.77
CA THR A 34 -1.20 -10.08 9.16
C THR A 34 -2.35 -10.21 10.14
N ARG A 35 -3.61 -10.27 9.69
CA ARG A 35 -4.66 -10.88 10.50
C ARG A 35 -4.39 -12.38 10.58
N ARG A 36 -3.49 -12.76 11.49
CA ARG A 36 -3.35 -14.13 12.00
C ARG A 36 -4.77 -14.63 12.24
N ARG A 37 -5.23 -15.55 11.39
CA ARG A 37 -6.44 -16.31 11.64
C ARG A 37 -6.25 -16.92 13.04
N PRO A 38 -7.11 -16.63 14.03
CA PRO A 38 -7.02 -17.30 15.30
C PRO A 38 -7.08 -18.81 15.02
N PRO A 39 -6.21 -19.64 15.63
CA PRO A 39 -6.33 -21.08 15.47
C PRO A 39 -7.73 -21.48 15.95
N VAL A 40 -8.52 -22.06 15.04
CA VAL A 40 -9.83 -22.60 15.38
C VAL A 40 -9.58 -23.79 16.29
N PRO A 41 -10.13 -23.82 17.52
CA PRO A 41 -9.97 -24.98 18.39
C PRO A 41 -10.56 -26.21 17.70
N PRO A 42 -9.89 -27.38 17.76
CA PRO A 42 -10.44 -28.60 17.18
C PRO A 42 -11.75 -28.94 17.91
N MET A 43 -12.81 -29.12 17.14
CA MET A 43 -14.11 -29.54 17.66
C MET A 43 -13.97 -30.98 18.16
N ALA A 44 -14.12 -31.19 19.47
CA ALA A 44 -14.08 -32.53 20.05
C ALA A 44 -15.25 -33.36 19.47
N PRO A 45 -15.01 -34.60 19.00
CA PRO A 45 -16.07 -35.47 18.57
C PRO A 45 -16.98 -35.78 19.77
N ARG A 46 -18.28 -35.55 19.61
CA ARG A 46 -19.29 -36.07 20.53
C ARG A 46 -19.58 -37.50 20.10
N GLY A 47 -19.02 -38.48 20.82
CA GLY A 47 -19.24 -39.91 20.60
C GLY A 47 -18.50 -40.72 21.64
#